data_AF-A0A1B6H8F2-F1
#
_entry.id   AF-A0A1B6H8F2-F1
#
_cell.length_a   1.000
_cell.length_b   1.000
_cell.length_c   1.000
_cell.angle_alpha   90.00
_cell.angle_beta   90.00
_cell.angle_gamma   90.00
#
_symmetry.space_group_name_H-M   'P 1'
#
loop_
_entity.id
_entity.type
_entity.pdbx_description
1 polymer ?
#
loop_
_entity_poly.entity_id
_entity_poly.type
_entity_poly.pdbx_seq_one_letter_code
_entity_poly.pdbx_strand_id
1 'polypeptide(L)'
;HGLIVRYALEEARYPYDSDIQPWNKWDVLHIARYLLRNGASPSINQQGNSALACVLRHVRDWEFRYEMLNMLLQAGGDPNIVGRDGSVPLMVCLVPLINKDPLHHFTHTMKVCYLNCVRILLKHGANPNCTSRSNLTPLHVLVFSASETMALGRDADQNMEFIRSLLVLLLQHGLDTNIRISQRTQHILQALLDMVHSSRQPTELHHVYDLTLTFLQYGANPDLSVPVQLKFETSPAASAFYRAAGTNHP
;
A
#
# COMPACT_ATOMS: atom_id res chain seq x y z
N HIS A 1 4.77 13.49 -16.90
CA HIS A 1 3.72 13.80 -15.91
C HIS A 1 2.44 14.33 -16.53
N GLY A 2 2.48 15.35 -17.40
CA GLY A 2 1.27 15.91 -18.02
C GLY A 2 0.36 14.88 -18.68
N LEU A 3 0.95 13.91 -19.42
CA LEU A 3 0.22 12.78 -19.99
C LEU A 3 -0.48 11.91 -18.93
N ILE A 4 0.23 11.59 -17.84
CA ILE A 4 -0.27 10.75 -16.74
C ILE A 4 -1.43 11.45 -16.02
N VAL A 5 -1.28 12.74 -15.72
CA VAL A 5 -2.31 13.55 -15.07
C VAL A 5 -3.53 13.70 -15.98
N ARG A 6 -3.32 13.93 -17.28
CA ARG A 6 -4.40 14.01 -18.25
C ARG A 6 -5.19 12.70 -18.33
N TYR A 7 -4.50 11.57 -18.43
CA TYR A 7 -5.14 10.26 -18.41
C TYR A 7 -5.95 10.04 -17.14
N ALA A 8 -5.39 10.36 -15.96
CA ALA A 8 -6.10 10.22 -14.70
C ALA A 8 -7.35 11.11 -14.59
N LEU A 9 -7.30 12.33 -15.16
CA LEU A 9 -8.47 13.22 -15.22
C LEU A 9 -9.54 12.71 -16.18
N GLU A 10 -9.14 12.13 -17.31
CA GLU A 10 -10.05 11.54 -18.29
C GLU A 10 -10.67 10.24 -17.75
N GLU A 11 -9.89 9.39 -17.08
CA GLU A 11 -10.35 8.20 -16.34
C GLU A 11 -11.40 8.57 -15.27
N ALA A 12 -11.21 9.69 -14.56
CA ALA A 12 -12.17 10.16 -13.57
C ALA A 12 -13.46 10.73 -14.18
N ARG A 13 -13.42 11.21 -15.44
CA ARG A 13 -14.57 11.83 -16.13
C ARG A 13 -15.41 10.83 -16.91
N TYR A 14 -14.79 9.80 -17.47
CA TYR A 14 -15.44 8.82 -18.35
C TYR A 14 -15.38 7.44 -17.73
N PRO A 15 -16.51 6.88 -17.25
CA PRO A 15 -16.59 5.47 -16.88
C PRO A 15 -16.20 4.57 -18.08
N TYR A 16 -15.67 3.38 -17.79
CA TYR A 16 -15.26 2.39 -18.80
C TYR A 16 -16.37 2.03 -19.82
N ASP A 17 -17.63 2.27 -19.48
CA ASP A 17 -18.81 1.98 -20.31
C ASP A 17 -19.21 3.13 -21.27
N SER A 18 -18.38 4.16 -21.42
CA SER A 18 -18.64 5.24 -22.39
C SER A 18 -17.95 4.95 -23.73
N ASP A 19 -18.76 4.75 -24.78
CA ASP A 19 -18.34 4.45 -26.16
C ASP A 19 -17.43 5.52 -26.82
N ILE A 20 -17.15 6.62 -26.12
CA ILE A 20 -16.45 7.79 -26.64
C ILE A 20 -15.33 8.21 -25.66
N GLN A 21 -14.44 7.27 -25.33
CA GLN A 21 -13.18 7.65 -24.69
C GLN A 21 -12.20 8.18 -25.75
N PRO A 22 -11.65 9.40 -25.58
CA PRO A 22 -10.76 9.98 -26.58
C PRO A 22 -9.40 9.27 -26.68
N TRP A 23 -8.99 8.51 -25.64
CA TRP A 23 -7.70 7.81 -25.55
C TRP A 23 -7.91 6.45 -24.86
N ASN A 24 -7.51 5.35 -25.50
CA ASN A 24 -7.50 4.03 -24.86
C ASN A 24 -6.27 3.92 -23.92
N LYS A 25 -6.35 3.07 -22.88
CA LYS A 25 -5.21 2.75 -22.01
C LYS A 25 -3.98 2.35 -22.83
N TRP A 26 -4.19 1.61 -23.92
CA TRP A 26 -3.13 1.22 -24.84
C TRP A 26 -2.51 2.42 -25.56
N ASP A 27 -3.30 3.39 -26.01
CA ASP A 27 -2.78 4.59 -26.69
C ASP A 27 -1.85 5.39 -25.77
N VAL A 28 -2.26 5.54 -24.51
CA VAL A 28 -1.43 6.22 -23.50
C VAL A 28 -0.15 5.44 -23.21
N LEU A 29 -0.20 4.10 -23.13
CA LEU A 29 1.00 3.28 -22.98
C LEU A 29 1.94 3.44 -24.19
N HIS A 30 1.40 3.47 -25.41
CA HIS A 30 2.19 3.66 -26.63
C HIS A 30 2.87 5.04 -26.65
N ILE A 31 2.14 6.10 -26.29
CA ILE A 31 2.67 7.45 -26.25
C ILE A 31 3.72 7.58 -25.14
N ALA A 32 3.46 7.02 -23.96
CA ALA A 32 4.45 6.98 -22.88
C ALA A 32 5.73 6.26 -23.33
N ARG A 33 5.61 5.09 -23.98
CA ARG A 33 6.74 4.33 -24.53
C ARG A 33 7.50 5.13 -25.58
N TYR A 34 6.79 5.81 -26.48
CA TYR A 34 7.38 6.67 -27.49
C TYR A 34 8.16 7.84 -26.86
N LEU A 35 7.58 8.53 -25.86
CA LEU A 35 8.25 9.62 -25.15
C LEU A 35 9.51 9.14 -24.42
N LEU A 36 9.43 7.99 -23.73
CA LEU A 36 10.57 7.40 -23.03
C LEU A 36 11.71 7.07 -24.00
N ARG A 37 11.40 6.50 -25.17
CA ARG A 37 12.38 6.22 -26.23
C ARG A 37 13.02 7.49 -26.81
N ASN A 38 12.28 8.60 -26.84
CA ASN A 38 12.77 9.89 -27.34
C ASN A 38 13.40 10.77 -26.25
N GLY A 39 13.90 10.18 -25.16
CA GLY A 39 14.69 10.90 -24.15
C GLY A 39 13.90 11.56 -23.04
N ALA A 40 12.63 11.16 -22.80
CA ALA A 40 11.86 11.65 -21.65
C ALA A 40 12.25 11.01 -20.30
N SER A 41 13.24 10.11 -20.26
CA SER A 41 13.71 9.43 -19.05
C SER A 41 14.16 10.36 -17.91
N PRO A 42 14.79 11.54 -18.15
CA PRO A 42 15.19 12.44 -17.05
C PRO A 42 14.01 13.02 -16.27
N SER A 43 12.81 13.00 -16.85
CA SER A 43 11.60 13.47 -16.16
C SER A 43 11.16 12.50 -15.06
N ILE A 44 11.50 11.21 -15.14
CA ILE A 44 10.96 10.17 -14.25
C ILE A 44 11.31 10.43 -12.78
N ASN A 45 12.56 10.83 -12.52
CA ASN A 45 13.15 10.95 -11.18
C ASN A 45 13.22 12.39 -10.67
N GLN A 46 12.38 13.28 -11.18
CA GLN A 46 12.35 14.66 -10.69
C GLN A 46 11.97 14.70 -9.21
N GLN A 47 12.84 15.26 -8.38
CA GLN A 47 12.61 15.38 -6.94
C GLN A 47 11.37 16.24 -6.67
N GLY A 48 10.45 15.75 -5.85
CA GLY A 48 9.16 16.41 -5.64
C GLY A 48 8.19 16.29 -6.81
N ASN A 49 8.53 15.54 -7.86
CA ASN A 49 7.63 15.21 -8.96
C ASN A 49 7.98 13.83 -9.52
N SER A 50 8.02 12.82 -8.65
CA SER A 50 8.25 11.43 -9.07
C SER A 50 7.14 10.96 -10.02
N ALA A 51 7.52 10.48 -11.21
CA ALA A 51 6.56 9.91 -12.14
C ALA A 51 5.90 8.65 -11.56
N LEU A 52 6.65 7.85 -10.79
CA LEU A 52 6.13 6.66 -10.10
C LEU A 52 5.08 7.02 -9.05
N ALA A 53 5.36 8.03 -8.21
CA ALA A 53 4.38 8.52 -7.22
C ALA A 53 3.13 9.09 -7.90
N CYS A 54 3.28 9.78 -9.03
CA CYS A 54 2.17 10.33 -9.81
C CYS A 54 1.25 9.22 -10.34
N VAL A 55 1.82 8.15 -10.90
CA VAL A 55 1.04 7.00 -11.39
C VAL A 55 0.28 6.33 -10.25
N LEU A 56 0.96 6.01 -9.15
CA LEU A 56 0.37 5.31 -8.01
C LEU A 56 -0.78 6.08 -7.35
N ARG A 57 -0.71 7.42 -7.39
CA ARG A 57 -1.74 8.28 -6.79
C ARG A 57 -2.95 8.48 -7.68
N HIS A 58 -2.73 8.79 -8.95
CA HIS A 58 -3.77 9.39 -9.79
C HIS A 58 -4.49 8.37 -10.67
N VAL A 59 -3.79 7.32 -11.10
CA VAL A 59 -4.35 6.26 -11.95
C VAL A 59 -5.16 5.30 -11.08
N ARG A 60 -6.42 4.99 -11.40
CA ARG A 60 -7.24 4.06 -10.59
C ARG A 60 -7.18 2.62 -11.12
N ASP A 61 -7.05 2.44 -12.43
CA ASP A 61 -6.85 1.15 -13.09
C ASP A 61 -5.58 0.44 -12.60
N TRP A 62 -5.71 -0.74 -12.00
CA TRP A 62 -4.56 -1.52 -11.52
C TRP A 62 -3.74 -2.15 -12.64
N GLU A 63 -4.35 -2.53 -13.76
CA GLU A 63 -3.64 -3.11 -14.90
C GLU A 63 -2.79 -2.04 -15.59
N PHE A 64 -3.40 -0.89 -15.92
CA PHE A 64 -2.67 0.20 -16.55
C PHE A 64 -1.62 0.80 -15.60
N ARG A 65 -1.91 0.89 -14.30
CA ARG A 65 -0.94 1.31 -13.28
C ARG A 65 0.26 0.37 -13.27
N TYR A 66 0.05 -0.94 -13.28
CA TYR A 66 1.14 -1.93 -13.33
C TYR A 66 2.00 -1.76 -14.60
N GLU A 67 1.39 -1.70 -15.78
CA GLU A 67 2.11 -1.55 -17.05
C GLU A 67 2.90 -0.24 -17.11
N MET A 68 2.29 0.86 -16.66
CA MET A 68 2.97 2.16 -16.61
C MET A 68 4.14 2.15 -15.62
N LEU A 69 3.97 1.58 -14.43
CA LEU A 69 5.06 1.41 -13.47
C LEU A 69 6.19 0.58 -14.05
N ASN A 70 5.87 -0.56 -14.68
CA ASN A 70 6.86 -1.44 -15.29
C ASN A 70 7.68 -0.69 -16.36
N MET A 71 7.03 0.09 -17.23
CA MET A 71 7.74 0.91 -18.22
C MET A 71 8.63 1.99 -17.59
N LEU A 72 8.13 2.70 -16.57
CA LEU A 72 8.88 3.76 -15.91
C LEU A 72 10.09 3.20 -15.14
N LEU A 73 9.93 2.06 -14.46
CA LEU A 73 11.01 1.37 -13.75
C LEU A 73 12.06 0.83 -14.72
N GLN A 74 11.65 0.25 -15.86
CA GLN A 74 12.57 -0.19 -16.92
C GLN A 74 13.35 0.98 -17.54
N ALA A 75 12.75 2.18 -17.58
CA ALA A 75 13.39 3.40 -18.04
C ALA A 75 14.28 4.09 -16.98
N GLY A 76 14.57 3.42 -15.86
CA GLY A 76 15.45 3.91 -14.80
C GLY A 76 14.74 4.70 -13.70
N GLY A 77 13.43 4.52 -13.53
CA GLY A 77 12.68 5.12 -12.44
C GLY A 77 13.13 4.63 -11.07
N ASP A 78 13.46 5.57 -10.18
CA ASP A 78 13.83 5.29 -8.79
C ASP A 78 12.57 5.29 -7.90
N PRO A 79 12.20 4.12 -7.33
CA PRO A 79 11.00 3.97 -6.51
C PRO A 79 11.08 4.66 -5.14
N ASN A 80 12.21 5.26 -4.77
CA ASN A 80 12.38 5.98 -3.52
C ASN A 80 12.19 7.50 -3.66
N ILE A 81 12.09 8.03 -4.88
CA ILE A 81 11.87 9.47 -5.10
C ILE A 81 10.45 9.85 -4.70
N VAL A 82 10.36 10.80 -3.77
CA VAL A 82 9.09 11.29 -3.24
C VAL A 82 8.39 12.28 -4.18
N GLY A 83 7.07 12.24 -4.19
CA GLY A 83 6.23 13.25 -4.85
C GLY A 83 6.25 14.61 -4.12
N ARG A 84 5.60 15.61 -4.72
CA ARG A 84 5.59 17.02 -4.24
C ARG A 84 5.08 17.15 -2.81
N ASP A 85 4.11 16.32 -2.50
CA ASP A 85 3.47 16.21 -1.21
C ASP A 85 4.11 15.11 -0.34
N GLY A 86 5.39 14.82 -0.54
CA GLY A 86 6.13 13.85 0.28
C GLY A 86 5.60 12.43 0.18
N SER A 87 4.85 12.09 -0.87
CA SER A 87 4.45 10.72 -1.13
C SER A 87 5.64 9.85 -1.42
N VAL A 88 5.87 8.88 -0.55
CA VAL A 88 6.74 7.75 -0.87
C VAL A 88 5.96 6.79 -1.77
N PRO A 89 6.49 6.41 -2.97
CA PRO A 89 5.78 5.53 -3.91
C PRO A 89 5.24 4.26 -3.25
N LEU A 90 6.07 3.52 -2.50
CA LEU A 90 5.64 2.30 -1.83
C LEU A 90 4.47 2.55 -0.86
N MET A 91 4.54 3.62 -0.05
CA MET A 91 3.44 3.98 0.86
C MET A 91 2.15 4.34 0.13
N VAL A 92 2.23 5.09 -0.99
CA VAL A 92 1.04 5.42 -1.79
C VAL A 92 0.37 4.17 -2.33
N CYS A 93 1.15 3.16 -2.72
CA CYS A 93 0.61 1.87 -3.15
C CYS A 93 -0.19 1.18 -2.03
N LEU A 94 0.19 1.39 -0.76
CA LEU A 94 -0.43 0.79 0.42
C LEU A 94 -1.64 1.58 0.96
N VAL A 95 -1.82 2.84 0.59
CA VAL A 95 -2.96 3.69 1.04
C VAL A 95 -4.33 3.05 0.87
N PRO A 96 -4.64 2.33 -0.24
CA PRO A 96 -5.92 1.65 -0.36
C PRO A 96 -6.24 0.71 0.81
N LEU A 97 -5.25 0.09 1.47
CA LEU A 97 -5.49 -0.83 2.59
C LEU A 97 -6.04 -0.15 3.86
N ILE A 98 -5.90 1.17 3.96
CA ILE A 98 -6.30 1.97 5.14
C ILE A 98 -7.70 2.56 4.96
N ASN A 99 -8.06 2.90 3.72
CA ASN A 99 -9.41 3.35 3.42
C ASN A 99 -10.35 2.15 3.64
N LYS A 100 -11.47 2.33 4.34
CA LYS A 100 -12.24 1.22 4.94
C LYS A 100 -12.97 0.29 3.97
N ASP A 101 -13.07 0.67 2.69
CA ASP A 101 -13.95 0.00 1.73
C ASP A 101 -13.32 -0.66 0.48
N PRO A 102 -12.05 -0.48 0.07
CA PRO A 102 -11.61 -0.90 -1.26
C PRO A 102 -11.30 -2.39 -1.37
N LEU A 103 -10.84 -3.10 -0.33
CA LEU A 103 -10.47 -4.53 -0.48
C LEU A 103 -11.64 -5.43 -0.88
N HIS A 104 -12.86 -5.15 -0.41
CA HIS A 104 -14.06 -5.88 -0.81
C HIS A 104 -14.47 -5.60 -2.27
N HIS A 105 -14.15 -4.43 -2.79
CA HIS A 105 -14.43 -4.06 -4.19
C HIS A 105 -13.33 -4.54 -5.14
N PHE A 106 -12.24 -5.11 -4.64
CA PHE A 106 -11.16 -5.59 -5.50
C PHE A 106 -11.50 -6.97 -6.05
N THR A 107 -11.65 -7.03 -7.37
CA THR A 107 -11.68 -8.31 -8.08
C THR A 107 -10.37 -9.07 -7.90
N HIS A 108 -10.38 -10.38 -8.15
CA HIS A 108 -9.17 -11.19 -8.11
C HIS A 108 -8.05 -10.59 -8.99
N THR A 109 -8.38 -10.11 -10.19
CA THR A 109 -7.44 -9.46 -11.11
C THR A 109 -6.83 -8.18 -10.51
N MET A 110 -7.62 -7.36 -9.82
CA MET A 110 -7.11 -6.17 -9.13
C MET A 110 -6.14 -6.55 -8.01
N LYS A 111 -6.44 -7.57 -7.21
CA LYS A 111 -5.54 -8.08 -6.16
C LYS A 111 -4.22 -8.59 -6.75
N VAL A 112 -4.27 -9.32 -7.86
CA VAL A 112 -3.06 -9.79 -8.56
C VAL A 112 -2.22 -8.62 -9.07
N CYS A 113 -2.85 -7.65 -9.74
CA CYS A 113 -2.14 -6.46 -10.24
C CYS A 113 -1.57 -5.59 -9.11
N TYR A 114 -2.28 -5.49 -7.99
CA TYR A 114 -1.80 -4.84 -6.78
C TYR A 114 -0.51 -5.47 -6.25
N LEU A 115 -0.53 -6.79 -6.04
CA LEU A 115 0.65 -7.54 -5.58
C LEU A 115 1.81 -7.37 -6.56
N ASN A 116 1.52 -7.38 -7.86
CA ASN A 116 2.53 -7.17 -8.89
C ASN A 116 3.11 -5.75 -8.85
N CYS A 117 2.30 -4.71 -8.60
CA CYS A 117 2.79 -3.34 -8.42
C CYS A 117 3.78 -3.25 -7.24
N VAL A 118 3.45 -3.84 -6.10
CA VAL A 118 4.36 -3.85 -4.94
C VAL A 118 5.62 -4.67 -5.24
N ARG A 119 5.46 -5.82 -5.89
CA ARG A 119 6.57 -6.71 -6.27
C ARG A 119 7.57 -6.02 -7.19
N ILE A 120 7.12 -5.31 -8.22
CA ILE A 120 8.03 -4.61 -9.15
C ILE A 120 8.74 -3.45 -8.47
N LEU A 121 8.05 -2.71 -7.58
CA LEU A 121 8.69 -1.63 -6.81
C LEU A 121 9.83 -2.19 -5.94
N LEU A 122 9.57 -3.26 -5.19
CA LEU A 122 10.57 -3.90 -4.34
C LEU A 122 11.72 -4.52 -5.14
N LYS A 123 11.43 -5.15 -6.28
CA LYS A 123 12.44 -5.69 -7.20
C LYS A 123 13.39 -4.61 -7.73
N HIS A 124 12.88 -3.40 -7.93
CA HIS A 124 13.66 -2.24 -8.37
C HIS A 124 14.26 -1.42 -7.20
N GLY A 125 14.29 -1.98 -5.97
CA GLY A 125 14.98 -1.37 -4.83
C GLY A 125 14.15 -0.37 -4.02
N ALA A 126 12.81 -0.47 -4.06
CA ALA A 126 11.98 0.30 -3.14
C ALA A 126 12.30 -0.06 -1.69
N ASN A 127 12.49 0.94 -0.84
CA ASN A 127 12.77 0.73 0.58
C ASN A 127 11.51 0.21 1.31
N PRO A 128 11.50 -1.05 1.82
CA PRO A 128 10.36 -1.60 2.55
C PRO A 128 10.16 -0.93 3.93
N ASN A 129 11.19 -0.27 4.46
CA ASN A 129 11.16 0.43 5.75
C ASN A 129 10.96 1.93 5.57
N CYS A 130 10.40 2.36 4.44
CA CYS A 130 10.11 3.76 4.20
C CYS A 130 9.07 4.32 5.19
N THR A 131 9.13 5.64 5.41
CA THR A 131 8.20 6.34 6.30
C THR A 131 7.39 7.37 5.52
N SER A 132 6.07 7.37 5.71
CA SER A 132 5.20 8.46 5.27
C SER A 132 5.44 9.73 6.09
N ARG A 133 4.88 10.86 5.65
CA ARG A 133 4.87 12.14 6.40
C ARG A 133 4.30 12.02 7.82
N SER A 134 3.41 11.07 8.04
CA SER A 134 2.83 10.76 9.35
C SER A 134 3.67 9.79 10.19
N ASN A 135 4.92 9.52 9.80
CA ASN A 135 5.83 8.54 10.40
C ASN A 135 5.30 7.09 10.38
N LEU A 136 4.32 6.80 9.53
CA LEU A 136 3.83 5.44 9.30
C LEU A 136 4.78 4.70 8.37
N THR A 137 5.12 3.46 8.70
CA THR A 137 5.85 2.54 7.81
C THR A 137 4.88 1.54 7.14
N PRO A 138 5.30 0.82 6.08
CA PRO A 138 4.51 -0.24 5.48
C PRO A 138 3.97 -1.25 6.49
N LEU A 139 4.77 -1.61 7.49
CA LEU A 139 4.35 -2.54 8.54
C LEU A 139 3.15 -2.02 9.35
N HIS A 140 3.13 -0.72 9.67
CA HIS A 140 2.01 -0.11 10.38
C HIS A 140 0.70 -0.25 9.60
N VAL A 141 0.77 -0.06 8.28
CA VAL A 141 -0.38 -0.13 7.38
C VAL A 141 -0.91 -1.56 7.30
N LEU A 142 -0.03 -2.55 7.18
CA LEU A 142 -0.42 -3.96 7.12
C LEU A 142 -1.08 -4.44 8.41
N VAL A 143 -0.49 -4.11 9.57
CA VAL A 143 -1.03 -4.51 10.87
C VAL A 143 -2.38 -3.86 11.13
N PHE A 144 -2.51 -2.57 10.82
CA PHE A 144 -3.79 -1.87 10.91
C PHE A 144 -4.85 -2.49 10.00
N SER A 145 -4.49 -2.76 8.73
CA SER A 145 -5.40 -3.37 7.75
C SER A 145 -5.83 -4.78 8.16
N ALA A 146 -4.92 -5.59 8.72
CA ALA A 146 -5.26 -6.91 9.26
C ALA A 146 -6.28 -6.83 10.40
N SER A 147 -6.03 -5.94 11.37
CA SER A 147 -6.94 -5.75 12.51
C SER A 147 -8.33 -5.27 12.08
N GLU A 148 -8.42 -4.35 11.12
CA GLU A 148 -9.71 -3.88 10.60
C GLU A 148 -10.41 -4.96 9.76
N THR A 149 -9.67 -5.73 8.96
CA THR A 149 -10.21 -6.84 8.15
C THR A 149 -10.86 -7.91 9.04
N MET A 150 -10.22 -8.23 10.17
CA MET A 150 -10.80 -9.12 11.17
C MET A 150 -12.09 -8.55 11.77
N ALA A 151 -12.14 -7.25 12.08
CA ALA A 151 -13.30 -6.63 12.69
C ALA A 151 -14.53 -6.56 11.77
N LEU A 152 -14.34 -6.48 10.44
CA LEU A 152 -15.41 -6.33 9.44
C LEU A 152 -16.12 -7.66 9.09
N GLY A 153 -15.50 -8.81 9.34
CA GLY A 153 -16.13 -10.15 9.30
C GLY A 153 -16.66 -10.67 7.95
N ARG A 154 -16.66 -9.88 6.88
CA ARG A 154 -17.03 -10.31 5.51
C ARG A 154 -15.78 -10.59 4.68
N ASP A 155 -15.73 -11.71 3.96
CA ASP A 155 -14.57 -12.14 3.15
C ASP A 155 -13.20 -12.06 3.86
N ALA A 156 -13.22 -12.19 5.19
CA ALA A 156 -12.05 -11.99 6.04
C ALA A 156 -10.93 -12.95 5.64
N ASP A 157 -11.24 -14.21 5.33
CA ASP A 157 -10.24 -15.22 5.00
C ASP A 157 -9.40 -14.84 3.76
N GLN A 158 -10.06 -14.45 2.65
CA GLN A 158 -9.37 -14.08 1.41
C GLN A 158 -8.59 -12.76 1.55
N ASN A 159 -9.13 -11.80 2.31
CA ASN A 159 -8.46 -10.53 2.54
C ASN A 159 -7.27 -10.68 3.49
N MET A 160 -7.39 -11.52 4.51
CA MET A 160 -6.29 -11.88 5.41
C MET A 160 -5.19 -12.63 4.68
N GLU A 161 -5.52 -13.58 3.81
CA GLU A 161 -4.53 -14.27 2.97
C GLU A 161 -3.82 -13.31 2.02
N PHE A 162 -4.54 -12.34 1.46
CA PHE A 162 -3.96 -11.29 0.64
C PHE A 162 -3.00 -10.40 1.44
N ILE A 163 -3.40 -9.93 2.63
CA ILE A 163 -2.56 -9.12 3.51
C ILE A 163 -1.31 -9.92 3.93
N ARG A 164 -1.46 -11.20 4.27
CA ARG A 164 -0.36 -12.12 4.58
C ARG A 164 0.59 -12.27 3.41
N SER A 165 0.08 -12.42 2.19
CA SER A 165 0.89 -12.52 0.97
C SER A 165 1.70 -11.26 0.72
N LEU A 166 1.08 -10.10 0.95
CA LEU A 166 1.74 -8.79 0.84
C LEU A 166 2.80 -8.58 1.95
N LEU A 167 2.51 -9.03 3.16
CA LEU A 167 3.44 -9.02 4.29
C LEU A 167 4.67 -9.88 3.99
N VAL A 168 4.47 -11.13 3.57
CA VAL A 168 5.55 -12.05 3.20
C VAL A 168 6.42 -11.43 2.10
N LEU A 169 5.81 -10.80 1.10
CA LEU A 169 6.54 -10.12 0.03
C LEU A 169 7.44 -9.00 0.57
N LEU A 170 6.94 -8.17 1.49
CA LEU A 170 7.74 -7.09 2.08
C LEU A 170 8.84 -7.63 3.01
N LEU A 171 8.56 -8.68 3.80
CA LEU A 171 9.52 -9.34 4.67
C LEU A 171 10.68 -9.97 3.87
N GLN A 172 10.38 -10.61 2.73
CA GLN A 172 11.40 -11.14 1.81
C GLN A 172 12.36 -10.07 1.28
N HIS A 173 11.89 -8.82 1.18
CA HIS A 173 12.67 -7.70 0.71
C HIS A 173 13.33 -6.88 1.84
N GLY A 174 13.28 -7.35 3.09
CA GLY A 174 13.98 -6.74 4.23
C GLY A 174 13.14 -5.78 5.07
N LEU A 175 11.82 -5.99 5.14
CA LEU A 175 10.96 -5.26 6.08
C LEU A 175 11.37 -5.59 7.54
N ASP A 176 11.67 -4.56 8.31
CA ASP A 176 12.05 -4.67 9.72
C ASP A 176 10.79 -4.94 10.58
N THR A 177 10.76 -6.09 11.23
CA THR A 177 9.66 -6.51 12.11
C THR A 177 9.74 -5.89 13.51
N ASN A 178 10.94 -5.49 13.94
CA ASN A 178 11.24 -5.03 15.30
C ASN A 178 11.11 -3.50 15.45
N ILE A 179 10.28 -2.86 14.64
CA ILE A 179 10.04 -1.42 14.71
C ILE A 179 8.95 -1.08 15.74
N ARG A 180 9.05 0.12 16.32
CA ARG A 180 8.00 0.66 17.18
C ARG A 180 6.81 1.09 16.32
N ILE A 181 5.63 0.54 16.62
CA ILE A 181 4.39 0.76 15.84
C ILE A 181 3.66 2.05 16.29
N SER A 182 3.75 2.43 17.57
CA SER A 182 3.17 3.68 18.07
C SER A 182 3.70 4.00 19.47
N GLN A 183 3.36 5.19 20.00
CA GLN A 183 3.50 5.47 21.43
C GLN A 183 2.76 4.44 22.30
N ARG A 184 1.65 3.86 21.81
CA ARG A 184 0.83 2.86 22.52
C ARG A 184 1.20 1.41 22.19
N THR A 185 1.60 1.12 20.95
CA THR A 185 2.02 -0.21 20.50
C THR A 185 3.53 -0.25 20.29
N GLN A 186 4.25 -0.64 21.34
CA GLN A 186 5.72 -0.64 21.31
C GLN A 186 6.30 -1.75 20.44
N HIS A 187 5.54 -2.84 20.22
CA HIS A 187 5.99 -4.02 19.48
C HIS A 187 4.85 -4.66 18.68
N ILE A 188 5.19 -5.40 17.63
CA ILE A 188 4.23 -6.10 16.77
C ILE A 188 3.40 -7.15 17.50
N LEU A 189 3.99 -7.78 18.53
CA LEU A 189 3.29 -8.73 19.37
C LEU A 189 2.17 -8.09 20.20
N GLN A 190 2.29 -6.82 20.59
CA GLN A 190 1.18 -6.13 21.26
C GLN A 190 -0.02 -5.97 20.31
N ALA A 191 0.22 -5.62 19.05
CA ALA A 191 -0.86 -5.52 18.08
C ALA A 191 -1.50 -6.90 17.79
N LEU A 192 -0.69 -7.96 17.76
CA LEU A 192 -1.20 -9.33 17.67
C LEU A 192 -2.05 -9.72 18.89
N LEU A 193 -1.62 -9.36 20.10
CA LEU A 193 -2.41 -9.56 21.32
C LEU A 193 -3.73 -8.77 21.30
N ASP A 194 -3.70 -7.52 20.85
CA ASP A 194 -4.90 -6.70 20.69
C ASP A 194 -5.88 -7.33 19.68
N MET A 195 -5.36 -7.96 18.60
CA MET A 195 -6.16 -8.74 17.64
C MET A 195 -6.73 -10.01 18.27
N VAL A 196 -5.99 -10.74 19.10
CA VAL A 196 -6.53 -11.88 19.88
C VAL A 196 -7.66 -11.41 20.78
N HIS A 197 -7.48 -10.32 21.52
CA HIS A 197 -8.50 -9.78 22.42
C HIS A 197 -9.74 -9.27 21.69
N SER A 198 -9.57 -8.80 20.45
CA SER A 198 -10.67 -8.33 19.60
C SER A 198 -11.39 -9.45 18.85
N SER A 199 -10.84 -10.68 18.88
CA SER A 199 -11.42 -11.83 18.18
C SER A 199 -12.78 -12.22 18.75
N ARG A 200 -13.74 -12.44 17.85
CA ARG A 200 -15.12 -12.82 18.18
C ARG A 200 -15.43 -14.25 17.76
N GLN A 201 -14.64 -14.81 16.85
CA GLN A 201 -14.81 -16.16 16.31
C GLN A 201 -13.51 -16.97 16.45
N PRO A 202 -13.60 -18.30 16.64
CA PRO A 202 -12.42 -19.16 16.77
C PRO A 202 -11.60 -19.23 15.47
N THR A 203 -12.21 -19.01 14.31
CA THR A 203 -11.51 -18.98 13.01
C THR A 203 -10.53 -17.82 12.90
N GLU A 204 -10.83 -16.69 13.54
CA GLU A 204 -9.97 -15.50 13.58
C GLU A 204 -8.65 -15.77 14.32
N LEU A 205 -8.66 -16.71 15.28
CA LEU A 205 -7.43 -17.11 15.99
C LEU A 205 -6.44 -17.84 15.09
N HIS A 206 -6.92 -18.55 14.05
CA HIS A 206 -6.03 -19.17 13.06
C HIS A 206 -5.30 -18.11 12.23
N HIS A 207 -5.99 -17.03 11.85
CA HIS A 207 -5.35 -15.90 11.14
C HIS A 207 -4.30 -15.18 11.98
N VAL A 208 -4.60 -14.97 13.27
CA VAL A 208 -3.62 -14.38 14.19
C VAL A 208 -2.44 -15.31 14.42
N TYR A 209 -2.68 -16.62 14.53
CA TYR A 209 -1.63 -17.63 14.61
C TYR A 209 -0.71 -17.59 13.38
N ASP A 210 -1.29 -17.59 12.17
CA ASP A 210 -0.53 -17.56 10.93
C ASP A 210 0.28 -16.27 10.79
N LEU A 211 -0.29 -15.12 11.14
CA LEU A 211 0.45 -13.86 11.18
C LEU A 211 1.60 -13.93 12.19
N THR A 212 1.34 -14.40 13.41
CA THR A 212 2.37 -14.53 14.45
C THR A 212 3.50 -15.44 13.98
N LEU A 213 3.17 -16.56 13.37
CA LEU A 213 4.13 -17.50 12.80
C LEU A 213 4.95 -16.85 11.68
N THR A 214 4.33 -16.09 10.77
CA THR A 214 5.08 -15.34 9.75
C THR A 214 6.03 -14.32 10.37
N PHE A 215 5.62 -13.56 11.40
CA PHE A 215 6.52 -12.62 12.06
C PHE A 215 7.72 -13.31 12.73
N LEU A 216 7.48 -14.42 13.42
CA LEU A 216 8.54 -15.19 14.06
C LEU A 216 9.51 -15.79 13.03
N GLN A 217 9.02 -16.32 11.92
CA GLN A 217 9.84 -16.86 10.83
C GLN A 217 10.79 -15.81 10.23
N TYR A 218 10.35 -14.56 10.16
CA TYR A 218 11.13 -13.44 9.62
C TYR A 218 11.79 -12.59 10.73
N GLY A 219 12.07 -13.20 11.90
CA GLY A 219 12.97 -12.61 12.90
C GLY A 219 12.35 -11.54 13.81
N ALA A 220 11.02 -11.54 14.00
CA ALA A 220 10.41 -10.76 15.06
C ALA A 220 10.89 -11.26 16.43
N ASN A 221 11.39 -10.36 17.27
CA ASN A 221 11.97 -10.70 18.56
C ASN A 221 10.85 -10.89 19.60
N PRO A 222 10.68 -12.12 20.15
CA PRO A 222 9.65 -12.39 21.15
C PRO A 222 9.95 -11.80 22.53
N ASP A 223 11.21 -11.46 22.81
CA ASP A 223 11.69 -11.06 24.14
C ASP A 223 11.64 -9.54 24.37
N LEU A 224 11.12 -8.76 23.42
CA LEU A 224 10.87 -7.34 23.62
C LEU A 224 9.82 -7.17 24.73
N SER A 225 10.26 -6.71 25.89
CA SER A 225 9.43 -6.44 27.06
C SER A 225 8.28 -5.52 26.66
N VAL A 226 7.09 -6.09 26.48
CA VAL A 226 5.88 -5.34 26.23
C VAL A 226 5.43 -4.80 27.60
N PRO A 227 5.48 -3.48 27.86
CA PRO A 227 4.88 -2.96 29.07
C PRO A 227 3.37 -3.13 28.89
N VAL A 228 2.80 -4.11 29.57
CA VAL A 228 1.37 -4.38 29.62
C VAL A 228 0.70 -3.19 30.34
N GLN A 229 0.48 -2.08 29.63
CA GLN A 229 -0.38 -1.00 30.11
C GLN A 229 -1.80 -1.32 29.65
N LEU A 230 -2.48 -2.13 30.45
CA LEU A 230 -3.93 -2.30 30.46
C LEU A 230 -4.60 -0.95 30.76
N LYS A 231 -4.79 -0.10 29.74
CA LYS A 231 -5.70 1.06 29.83
C LYS A 231 -6.68 1.07 28.68
N PHE A 232 -7.92 0.74 29.01
CA PHE A 232 -9.13 0.86 28.21
C PHE A 232 -9.52 2.33 28.09
N GLU A 233 -9.02 3.04 27.09
CA GLU A 233 -9.62 4.31 26.66
C GLU A 233 -9.67 4.39 25.13
N THR A 234 -10.83 4.83 24.67
CA THR A 234 -11.35 4.85 23.30
C THR A 234 -10.41 5.52 22.31
N SER A 235 -10.32 4.93 21.12
CA SER A 235 -9.32 5.15 20.07
C SER A 235 -9.20 6.60 19.55
N PRO A 236 -8.04 7.27 19.74
CA PRO A 236 -7.65 8.46 18.97
C PRO A 236 -6.83 8.09 17.71
N ALA A 237 -6.39 6.83 17.58
CA ALA A 237 -5.47 6.38 16.53
C ALA A 237 -6.13 6.48 15.14
N ALA A 238 -7.42 6.19 15.06
CA ALA A 238 -8.22 6.41 13.85
C ALA A 238 -8.03 7.85 13.31
N SER A 239 -8.02 8.87 14.17
CA SER A 239 -7.89 10.28 13.74
C SER A 239 -6.54 10.61 13.09
N ALA A 240 -5.46 9.91 13.47
CA ALA A 240 -4.13 10.11 12.86
C ALA A 240 -4.03 9.43 11.49
N PHE A 241 -4.61 8.23 11.34
CA PHE A 241 -4.71 7.55 10.04
C PHE A 241 -5.61 8.30 9.07
N TYR A 242 -6.75 8.85 9.54
CA TYR A 242 -7.66 9.67 8.72
C TYR A 242 -7.07 11.02 8.33
N ARG A 243 -6.31 11.69 9.22
CA ARG A 243 -5.61 12.95 8.87
C ARG A 243 -4.47 12.74 7.87
N ALA A 244 -3.83 11.57 7.89
CA ALA A 244 -2.76 11.21 6.95
C ALA A 244 -3.29 10.81 5.56
N ALA A 245 -4.54 10.36 5.46
CA ALA A 245 -5.20 9.97 4.20
C ALA A 245 -5.67 11.15 3.34
N GLY A 246 -5.53 12.39 3.81
CA GLY A 246 -5.74 13.59 2.98
C GLY A 246 -7.13 13.69 2.36
N THR A 247 -8.19 13.42 3.12
CA THR A 247 -9.54 13.85 2.73
C THR A 247 -9.77 15.28 3.21
N ASN A 248 -9.19 16.25 2.51
CA ASN A 248 -9.79 17.56 2.41
C ASN A 248 -10.74 17.51 1.21
N HIS A 249 -12.01 17.23 1.45
CA HIS A 249 -13.06 17.67 0.55
C HIS A 249 -14.01 18.58 1.36
N PRO A 250 -14.43 19.71 0.76
CA PRO A 250 -15.38 20.64 1.39
C PRO A 250 -16.75 20.02 1.59
#